data_AF-A0A7W7HB90-F1
#
_entry.id   AF-A0A7W7HB90-F1
#
_cell.length_a   1.000
_cell.length_b   1.000
_cell.length_c   1.000
_cell.angle_alpha   90.00
_cell.angle_beta   90.00
_cell.angle_gamma   90.00
#
_symmetry.space_group_name_H-M   'P 1'
#
loop_
_entity.id
_entity.type
_entity.pdbx_description
1 polymer ?
#
loop_
_entity_poly.entity_id
_entity_poly.type
_entity_poly.pdbx_seq_one_letter_code
_entity_poly.pdbx_strand_id
1 'polypeptide(L)'
;MHSNWRCDNCGDVPPFHVAEHISAEIVGTVLRESATSAERIPLWCPWPLPSGWMVTGVGWSGDERFGVRATVLTCSGPEPLGGGPADLALIAEQPGVGLGTRFAGIPGLDPGHLLSEALADRGGHAGPHAKIKAAGHPTPLWCVKSPEDRSAYVSEAKGMWLYAVAWPASAGYLLAEHVVLHDLSEGVPSELVFGAPSPYLHGRA
;
A
#
# COMPACT_ATOMS: atom_id res chain seq x y z
N MET A 1 20.45 -25.48 -2.90
CA MET A 1 18.98 -25.59 -2.81
C MET A 1 18.47 -24.17 -2.66
N HIS A 2 17.75 -23.65 -3.66
CA HIS A 2 17.19 -22.30 -3.61
C HIS A 2 15.92 -22.34 -2.76
N SER A 3 15.89 -21.59 -1.65
CA SER A 3 14.74 -21.49 -0.74
C SER A 3 13.74 -20.40 -1.15
N ASN A 4 13.96 -19.77 -2.31
CA ASN A 4 13.07 -18.73 -2.82
C ASN A 4 11.80 -19.38 -3.38
N TRP A 5 10.64 -18.87 -2.98
CA TRP A 5 9.38 -19.20 -3.64
C TRP A 5 9.45 -18.66 -5.06
N ARG A 6 9.17 -19.51 -6.05
CA ARG A 6 9.25 -19.13 -7.46
C ARG A 6 7.87 -19.25 -8.11
N CYS A 7 7.43 -18.17 -8.74
CA CYS A 7 6.28 -18.18 -9.63
C CYS A 7 6.78 -18.32 -11.07
N ASP A 8 6.14 -19.16 -11.89
CA ASP A 8 6.54 -19.34 -13.28
C ASP A 8 6.39 -18.08 -14.13
N ASN A 9 5.49 -17.17 -13.74
CA ASN A 9 5.28 -15.89 -14.41
C ASN A 9 6.12 -14.75 -13.81
N CYS A 10 6.27 -14.72 -12.48
CA CYS A 10 6.86 -13.58 -11.78
C CYS A 10 8.32 -13.79 -11.35
N GLY A 11 8.86 -15.00 -11.48
CA GLY A 11 10.21 -15.31 -11.03
C GLY A 11 10.29 -15.50 -9.52
N ASP A 12 11.37 -15.02 -8.90
CA ASP A 12 11.58 -15.11 -7.45
C ASP A 12 10.64 -14.17 -6.71
N VAL A 13 9.83 -14.72 -5.80
CA VAL A 13 8.83 -14.00 -5.01
C VAL A 13 9.23 -14.07 -3.53
N PRO A 14 9.46 -12.93 -2.86
CA PRO A 14 9.73 -12.94 -1.43
C PRO A 14 8.49 -13.41 -0.66
N PRO A 15 8.65 -14.13 0.46
CA PRO A 15 7.53 -14.59 1.26
C PRO A 15 6.77 -13.39 1.85
N PHE A 16 5.44 -13.46 1.78
CA PHE A 16 4.55 -12.45 2.32
C PHE A 16 4.01 -12.91 3.68
N HIS A 17 4.26 -12.11 4.71
CA HIS A 17 3.85 -12.34 6.08
C HIS A 17 2.72 -11.39 6.43
N VAL A 18 1.70 -11.93 7.10
CA VAL A 18 0.50 -11.19 7.47
C VAL A 18 0.24 -11.39 8.95
N ALA A 19 0.06 -10.31 9.70
CA ALA A 19 -0.35 -10.42 11.09
C ALA A 19 -1.82 -10.87 11.18
N GLU A 20 -2.10 -11.88 12.01
CA GLU A 20 -3.47 -12.38 12.22
C GLU A 20 -4.39 -11.37 12.92
N HIS A 21 -3.80 -10.51 13.76
CA HIS A 21 -4.50 -9.49 14.52
C HIS A 21 -3.70 -8.19 14.46
N ILE A 22 -4.38 -7.05 14.64
CA ILE A 22 -3.75 -5.74 14.60
C ILE A 22 -3.81 -5.05 15.96
N SER A 23 -2.68 -4.51 16.39
CA SER A 23 -2.52 -3.73 17.61
C SER A 23 -1.27 -2.87 17.52
N ALA A 24 -1.10 -1.94 18.47
CA ALA A 24 0.11 -1.12 18.57
C ALA A 24 1.39 -1.97 18.73
N GLU A 25 1.32 -3.07 19.48
CA GLU A 25 2.46 -3.98 19.68
C GLU A 25 2.84 -4.69 18.37
N ILE A 26 1.85 -5.13 17.60
CA ILE A 26 2.06 -5.77 16.30
C ILE A 26 2.68 -4.79 15.30
N VAL A 27 2.17 -3.55 15.22
CA VAL A 27 2.79 -2.48 14.43
C VAL A 27 4.25 -2.27 14.87
N GLY A 28 4.50 -2.19 16.17
CA GLY A 28 5.85 -2.07 16.70
C GLY A 28 6.78 -3.21 16.30
N THR A 29 6.27 -4.45 16.22
CA THR A 29 7.04 -5.61 15.72
C THR A 29 7.39 -5.44 14.25
N VAL A 30 6.44 -5.12 13.38
CA VAL A 30 6.70 -4.92 11.94
C VAL A 30 7.72 -3.79 11.71
N LEU A 31 7.63 -2.70 12.49
CA LEU A 31 8.60 -1.61 12.41
C LEU A 31 10.02 -2.04 12.80
N ARG A 32 10.17 -2.95 13.78
CA ARG A 32 11.47 -3.52 14.13
C ARG A 32 11.99 -4.44 13.04
N GLU A 33 11.15 -5.30 12.48
CA GLU A 33 11.51 -6.17 11.36
C GLU A 33 11.98 -5.34 10.16
N SER A 34 11.22 -4.30 9.80
CA SER A 34 11.59 -3.41 8.69
C SER A 34 12.86 -2.57 8.93
N ALA A 35 13.28 -2.41 10.19
CA ALA A 35 14.52 -1.72 10.53
C ALA A 35 15.76 -2.60 10.36
N THR A 36 15.60 -3.92 10.17
CA THR A 36 16.71 -4.86 9.91
C THR A 36 17.19 -4.80 8.46
N SER A 37 16.36 -4.29 7.55
CA SER A 37 16.68 -4.10 6.15
C SER A 37 17.78 -3.05 5.94
N ALA A 38 18.62 -3.27 4.92
CA ALA A 38 19.64 -2.29 4.53
C ALA A 38 19.03 -0.92 4.17
N GLU A 39 17.81 -0.93 3.62
CA GLU A 39 16.99 0.24 3.37
C GLU A 39 15.70 0.10 4.17
N ARG A 40 15.40 1.08 5.02
CA ARG A 40 14.20 1.05 5.85
C ARG A 40 12.96 1.29 4.99
N ILE A 41 12.12 0.26 4.86
CA ILE A 41 10.84 0.36 4.15
C ILE A 41 9.83 1.16 5.00
N PRO A 42 9.22 2.24 4.50
CA PRO A 42 8.20 2.99 5.21
C PRO A 42 7.00 2.11 5.58
N LEU A 43 6.32 2.42 6.68
CA LEU A 43 4.99 1.86 6.96
C LEU A 43 3.97 3.00 6.90
N TRP A 44 3.37 3.18 5.73
CA TRP A 44 2.47 4.30 5.46
C TRP A 44 1.14 4.16 6.19
N CYS A 45 0.73 5.22 6.89
CA CYS A 45 -0.55 5.32 7.56
C CYS A 45 -1.18 6.69 7.27
N PRO A 46 -2.49 6.78 6.94
CA PRO A 46 -3.12 8.08 6.81
C PRO A 46 -3.24 8.71 8.21
N TRP A 47 -2.67 9.90 8.39
CA TRP A 47 -2.68 10.59 9.68
C TRP A 47 -2.95 12.11 9.55
N PRO A 48 -3.98 12.65 10.24
CA PRO A 48 -4.98 11.94 11.04
C PRO A 48 -5.77 10.89 10.24
N LEU A 49 -6.24 9.83 10.91
CA LEU A 49 -7.12 8.87 10.26
C LEU A 49 -8.40 9.59 9.79
N PRO A 50 -8.92 9.28 8.59
CA PRO A 50 -10.20 9.83 8.16
C PRO A 50 -11.33 9.46 9.13
N SER A 51 -12.39 10.25 9.16
CA SER A 51 -13.46 10.06 10.14
C SER A 51 -14.10 8.67 10.02
N GLY A 52 -14.13 7.92 11.13
CA GLY A 52 -14.67 6.55 11.16
C GLY A 52 -13.74 5.48 10.60
N TRP A 53 -12.49 5.83 10.24
CA TRP A 53 -11.50 4.87 9.78
C TRP A 53 -10.63 4.33 10.92
N MET A 54 -10.19 3.09 10.77
CA MET A 54 -9.32 2.39 11.71
C MET A 54 -8.27 1.57 10.99
N VAL A 55 -7.13 1.34 11.64
CA VAL A 55 -6.10 0.43 11.12
C VAL A 55 -6.57 -1.01 11.34
N THR A 56 -6.62 -1.77 10.27
CA THR A 56 -7.25 -3.11 10.21
C THR A 56 -6.27 -4.20 9.86
N GLY A 57 -4.99 -3.88 9.64
CA GLY A 57 -4.03 -4.91 9.34
C GLY A 57 -2.67 -4.38 8.93
N VAL A 58 -1.69 -5.27 9.03
CA VAL A 58 -0.32 -5.02 8.60
C VAL A 58 0.29 -6.30 8.06
N GLY A 59 1.09 -6.16 7.00
CA GLY A 59 1.87 -7.25 6.43
C GLY A 59 3.18 -6.74 5.88
N TRP A 60 4.09 -7.66 5.59
CA TRP A 60 5.38 -7.34 4.99
C TRP A 60 5.86 -8.48 4.10
N SER A 61 6.64 -8.14 3.08
CA SER A 61 7.25 -9.09 2.16
C SER A 61 8.76 -9.07 2.35
N GLY A 62 9.37 -10.22 2.57
CA GLY A 62 10.79 -10.34 2.86
C GLY A 62 11.15 -11.54 3.74
N ASP A 63 12.44 -11.79 3.90
CA ASP A 63 12.97 -12.88 4.72
C ASP A 63 14.20 -12.42 5.51
N GLU A 64 14.73 -13.28 6.38
CA GLU A 64 15.91 -12.97 7.19
C GLU A 64 17.18 -12.69 6.36
N ARG A 65 17.23 -13.16 5.09
CA ARG A 65 18.41 -13.05 4.24
C ARG A 65 18.49 -11.69 3.54
N PHE A 66 17.36 -11.19 3.05
CA PHE A 66 17.27 -9.96 2.29
C PHE A 66 16.58 -8.82 3.06
N GLY A 67 16.06 -9.11 4.25
CA GLY A 67 15.24 -8.20 5.04
C GLY A 67 13.85 -8.00 4.44
N VAL A 68 13.10 -7.10 5.07
CA VAL A 68 11.83 -6.59 4.54
C VAL A 68 12.09 -5.75 3.30
N ARG A 69 11.35 -6.03 2.21
CA ARG A 69 11.45 -5.33 0.92
C ARG A 69 10.17 -4.64 0.49
N ALA A 70 9.05 -4.98 1.13
CA ALA A 70 7.79 -4.25 1.00
C ALA A 70 6.98 -4.37 2.29
N THR A 71 6.15 -3.37 2.56
CA THR A 71 5.21 -3.34 3.68
C THR A 71 3.83 -3.00 3.16
N VAL A 72 2.80 -3.43 3.88
CA VAL A 72 1.41 -3.03 3.62
C VAL A 72 0.73 -2.73 4.95
N LEU A 73 0.02 -1.61 5.01
CA LEU A 73 -0.91 -1.28 6.07
C LEU A 73 -2.30 -1.19 5.46
N THR A 74 -3.28 -1.85 6.08
CA THR A 74 -4.69 -1.67 5.71
C THR A 74 -5.41 -0.84 6.75
N CYS A 75 -6.31 0.00 6.27
CA CYS A 75 -7.30 0.68 7.08
C CYS A 75 -8.67 0.52 6.45
N SER A 76 -9.70 0.50 7.28
CA SER A 76 -11.08 0.37 6.82
C SER A 76 -11.95 1.43 7.49
N GLY A 77 -13.00 1.85 6.80
CA GLY A 77 -13.93 2.86 7.28
C GLY A 77 -15.16 2.99 6.36
N PRO A 78 -15.96 4.05 6.51
CA PRO A 78 -17.09 4.29 5.63
C PRO A 78 -16.65 4.64 4.21
N GLU A 79 -17.28 4.01 3.23
CA GLU A 79 -17.10 4.32 1.82
C GLU A 79 -17.63 5.74 1.51
N PRO A 80 -16.86 6.61 0.85
CA PRO A 80 -17.24 8.00 0.60
C PRO A 80 -18.54 8.19 -0.20
N LEU A 81 -18.88 7.26 -1.11
CA LEU A 81 -19.98 7.43 -2.05
C LEU A 81 -21.19 6.51 -1.79
N GLY A 82 -20.97 5.26 -1.40
CA GLY A 82 -22.04 4.27 -1.21
C GLY A 82 -22.44 4.01 0.25
N GLY A 83 -21.73 4.56 1.23
CA GLY A 83 -22.06 4.38 2.66
C GLY A 83 -21.84 2.97 3.21
N GLY A 84 -21.30 2.04 2.40
CA GLY A 84 -20.88 0.71 2.82
C GLY A 84 -19.50 0.70 3.48
N PRO A 85 -18.97 -0.48 3.85
CA PRO A 85 -17.58 -0.61 4.28
C PRO A 85 -16.63 -0.39 3.11
N ALA A 86 -15.53 0.29 3.38
CA ALA A 86 -14.41 0.44 2.48
C ALA A 86 -13.10 0.02 3.14
N ASP A 87 -12.17 -0.46 2.32
CA ASP A 87 -10.81 -0.81 2.70
C ASP A 87 -9.82 -0.01 1.84
N LEU A 88 -8.72 0.42 2.44
CA LEU A 88 -7.59 1.03 1.77
C LEU A 88 -6.31 0.31 2.22
N ALA A 89 -5.59 -0.27 1.27
CA ALA A 89 -4.25 -0.79 1.44
C ALA A 89 -3.23 0.25 0.97
N LEU A 90 -2.29 0.60 1.84
CA LEU A 90 -1.14 1.43 1.54
C LEU A 90 0.11 0.56 1.54
N ILE A 91 0.77 0.47 0.39
CA ILE A 91 1.94 -0.39 0.18
C ILE A 91 3.15 0.49 -0.07
N ALA A 92 4.23 0.26 0.67
CA ALA A 92 5.56 0.75 0.35
C ALA A 92 6.41 -0.41 -0.17
N GLU A 93 7.09 -0.22 -1.29
CA GLU A 93 7.73 -1.34 -1.97
C GLU A 93 9.00 -0.93 -2.73
N GLN A 94 10.06 -1.71 -2.56
CA GLN A 94 11.24 -1.62 -3.42
C GLN A 94 10.91 -2.08 -4.85
N PRO A 95 11.52 -1.49 -5.89
CA PRO A 95 11.35 -1.95 -7.26
C PRO A 95 11.58 -3.46 -7.43
N GLY A 96 10.67 -4.11 -8.15
CA GLY A 96 10.77 -5.53 -8.51
C GLY A 96 10.31 -6.55 -7.45
N VAL A 97 9.56 -6.16 -6.42
CA VAL A 97 9.02 -7.11 -5.42
C VAL A 97 7.64 -7.67 -5.83
N GLY A 98 6.77 -6.87 -6.44
CA GLY A 98 5.44 -7.26 -6.93
C GLY A 98 4.30 -7.36 -5.89
N LEU A 99 4.48 -6.85 -4.67
CA LEU A 99 3.43 -6.80 -3.64
C LEU A 99 2.34 -5.80 -4.03
N GLY A 100 2.69 -4.58 -4.45
CA GLY A 100 1.73 -3.56 -4.83
C GLY A 100 0.94 -3.94 -6.07
N THR A 101 1.61 -4.51 -7.08
CA THR A 101 0.94 -5.03 -8.29
C THR A 101 -0.04 -6.16 -7.96
N ARG A 102 0.32 -7.06 -7.06
CA ARG A 102 -0.57 -8.11 -6.53
C ARG A 102 -1.82 -7.51 -5.90
N PHE A 103 -1.70 -6.56 -4.97
CA PHE A 103 -2.88 -5.93 -4.35
C PHE A 103 -3.72 -5.15 -5.36
N ALA A 104 -3.08 -4.47 -6.31
CA ALA A 104 -3.75 -3.73 -7.37
C ALA A 104 -4.42 -4.63 -8.43
N GLY A 105 -4.17 -5.95 -8.42
CA GLY A 105 -4.70 -6.87 -9.42
C GLY A 105 -4.14 -6.63 -10.83
N ILE A 106 -2.94 -6.06 -10.94
CA ILE A 106 -2.27 -5.77 -12.22
C ILE A 106 -1.10 -6.74 -12.44
N PRO A 107 -0.82 -7.13 -13.69
CA PRO A 107 0.27 -8.05 -13.99
C PRO A 107 1.64 -7.39 -13.83
N GLY A 108 2.65 -8.21 -13.58
CA GLY A 108 4.06 -7.79 -13.49
C GLY A 108 4.51 -7.47 -12.06
N LEU A 109 5.79 -7.12 -11.94
CA LEU A 109 6.45 -6.83 -10.65
C LEU A 109 6.50 -5.32 -10.34
N ASP A 110 6.26 -4.49 -11.34
CA ASP A 110 6.53 -3.04 -11.28
C ASP A 110 5.53 -2.27 -12.16
N PRO A 111 5.03 -1.11 -11.71
CA PRO A 111 4.02 -0.36 -12.41
C PRO A 111 4.60 0.66 -13.40
N GLY A 112 5.93 0.75 -13.53
CA GLY A 112 6.61 1.83 -14.27
C GLY A 112 6.21 1.94 -15.74
N HIS A 113 5.83 0.84 -16.40
CA HIS A 113 5.30 0.86 -17.76
C HIS A 113 3.93 1.58 -17.83
N LEU A 114 3.05 1.34 -16.86
CA LEU A 114 1.73 1.98 -16.76
C LEU A 114 1.84 3.49 -16.52
N LEU A 115 2.79 3.90 -15.66
CA LEU A 115 3.07 5.33 -15.45
C LEU A 115 3.65 5.97 -16.70
N SER A 116 4.58 5.29 -17.38
CA SER A 116 5.19 5.80 -18.62
C SER A 116 4.14 6.02 -19.71
N GLU A 117 3.20 5.08 -19.86
CA GLU A 117 2.07 5.22 -20.78
C GLU A 117 1.15 6.38 -20.39
N ALA A 118 0.77 6.49 -19.11
CA ALA A 118 -0.07 7.58 -18.61
C ALA A 118 0.56 8.97 -18.78
N LEU A 119 1.89 9.08 -18.65
CA LEU A 119 2.64 10.31 -18.86
C LEU A 119 2.86 10.63 -20.36
N ALA A 120 2.84 9.62 -21.22
CA ALA A 120 3.04 9.78 -22.66
C ALA A 120 1.75 10.14 -23.41
N ASP A 121 0.56 9.89 -22.84
CA ASP A 121 -0.72 10.28 -23.44
C ASP A 121 -0.85 11.81 -23.51
N ARG A 122 -0.70 12.35 -24.72
CA ARG A 122 -0.80 13.79 -25.02
C ARG A 122 -2.21 14.24 -25.39
N GLY A 123 -3.21 13.34 -25.38
CA GLY A 123 -4.57 13.59 -25.89
C GLY A 123 -5.68 13.65 -24.84
N GLY A 124 -5.43 13.20 -23.60
CA GLY A 124 -6.35 13.25 -22.46
C GLY A 124 -5.77 14.02 -21.27
N HIS A 125 -6.52 14.13 -20.16
CA HIS A 125 -6.07 14.78 -18.92
C HIS A 125 -4.80 14.11 -18.34
N ALA A 126 -3.62 14.44 -18.87
CA ALA A 126 -2.31 13.85 -18.58
C ALA A 126 -1.76 14.18 -17.17
N GLY A 127 -2.62 14.65 -16.27
CA GLY A 127 -2.27 15.01 -14.91
C GLY A 127 -2.40 13.82 -13.95
N PRO A 128 -1.83 13.93 -12.74
CA PRO A 128 -2.15 12.99 -11.68
C PRO A 128 -3.65 13.04 -11.36
N HIS A 129 -4.23 11.89 -11.04
CA HIS A 129 -5.65 11.75 -10.73
C HIS A 129 -5.98 12.17 -9.30
N ALA A 130 -4.98 12.07 -8.41
CA ALA A 130 -5.08 12.50 -7.02
C ALA A 130 -3.72 13.06 -6.57
N LYS A 131 -3.71 13.77 -5.43
CA LYS A 131 -2.48 14.31 -4.85
C LYS A 131 -2.58 14.23 -3.34
N ILE A 132 -1.64 13.51 -2.74
CA ILE A 132 -1.55 13.34 -1.29
C ILE A 132 -0.28 14.03 -0.78
N LYS A 133 -0.04 13.95 0.53
CA LYS A 133 1.24 14.36 1.12
C LYS A 133 1.90 13.18 1.83
N ALA A 134 2.96 12.60 1.28
CA ALA A 134 3.69 11.49 1.90
C ALA A 134 4.98 11.99 2.57
N ALA A 135 5.16 11.70 3.85
CA ALA A 135 6.34 12.11 4.64
C ALA A 135 6.70 13.59 4.48
N GLY A 136 5.71 14.49 4.47
CA GLY A 136 5.95 15.92 4.33
C GLY A 136 5.94 16.45 2.89
N HIS A 137 5.99 15.58 1.87
CA HIS A 137 6.14 15.98 0.47
C HIS A 137 4.85 15.80 -0.32
N PRO A 138 4.47 16.75 -1.20
CA PRO A 138 3.34 16.54 -2.10
C PRO A 138 3.64 15.42 -3.10
N THR A 139 2.79 14.40 -3.14
CA THR A 139 2.99 13.16 -3.89
C THR A 139 1.84 12.98 -4.88
N PRO A 140 2.07 13.13 -6.20
CA PRO A 140 1.06 12.90 -7.22
C PRO A 140 0.71 11.41 -7.31
N LEU A 141 -0.56 11.06 -7.45
CA LEU A 141 -1.03 9.69 -7.62
C LEU A 141 -1.63 9.50 -9.01
N TRP A 142 -1.22 8.43 -9.70
CA TRP A 142 -1.80 8.03 -10.98
C TRP A 142 -2.70 6.82 -10.76
N CYS A 143 -3.97 6.93 -11.16
CA CYS A 143 -4.87 5.79 -11.20
C CYS A 143 -4.43 4.87 -12.35
N VAL A 144 -4.14 3.62 -12.03
CA VAL A 144 -3.81 2.59 -13.02
C VAL A 144 -5.04 1.73 -13.28
N LYS A 145 -5.12 1.13 -14.47
CA LYS A 145 -6.24 0.25 -14.82
C LYS A 145 -6.16 -1.04 -13.98
N SER A 146 -7.05 -1.16 -12.99
CA SER A 146 -7.25 -2.31 -12.11
C SER A 146 -8.58 -3.03 -12.40
N PRO A 147 -8.83 -4.22 -11.82
CA PRO A 147 -10.14 -4.87 -11.88
C PRO A 147 -11.27 -3.99 -11.29
N GLU A 148 -12.52 -4.23 -11.70
CA GLU A 148 -13.67 -3.36 -11.37
C GLU A 148 -14.03 -3.32 -9.88
N ASP A 149 -13.58 -4.30 -9.10
CA ASP A 149 -13.84 -4.37 -7.65
C ASP A 149 -13.00 -3.37 -6.84
N ARG A 150 -11.97 -2.77 -7.45
CA ARG A 150 -10.99 -1.91 -6.76
C ARG A 150 -10.49 -0.77 -7.63
N SER A 151 -9.97 0.25 -6.97
CA SER A 151 -9.19 1.31 -7.62
C SER A 151 -7.75 1.24 -7.12
N ALA A 152 -6.79 1.25 -8.03
CA ALA A 152 -5.38 1.27 -7.68
C ALA A 152 -4.71 2.57 -8.12
N TYR A 153 -4.02 3.21 -7.20
CA TYR A 153 -3.22 4.41 -7.42
C TYR A 153 -1.76 4.11 -7.14
N VAL A 154 -0.88 4.67 -7.96
CA VAL A 154 0.55 4.43 -7.89
C VAL A 154 1.31 5.75 -7.87
N SER A 155 2.40 5.80 -7.13
CA SER A 155 3.37 6.88 -7.10
C SER A 155 4.72 6.41 -6.57
N GLU A 156 5.64 7.33 -6.37
CA GLU A 156 6.91 7.12 -5.70
C GLU A 156 7.01 8.04 -4.46
N ALA A 157 7.45 7.48 -3.33
CA ALA A 157 7.73 8.22 -2.11
C ALA A 157 8.94 7.61 -1.40
N LYS A 158 9.86 8.46 -0.91
CA LYS A 158 11.13 8.03 -0.27
C LYS A 158 11.96 7.07 -1.15
N GLY A 159 11.94 7.23 -2.48
CA GLY A 159 12.68 6.38 -3.42
C GLY A 159 12.08 4.98 -3.62
N MET A 160 10.86 4.76 -3.12
CA MET A 160 10.15 3.49 -3.19
C MET A 160 8.80 3.68 -3.88
N TRP A 161 8.27 2.59 -4.45
CA TRP A 161 6.90 2.58 -4.93
C TRP A 161 5.93 2.75 -3.76
N LEU A 162 4.94 3.58 -4.00
CA LEU A 162 3.78 3.79 -3.15
C LEU A 162 2.55 3.33 -3.94
N TYR A 163 1.81 2.37 -3.39
CA TYR A 163 0.49 2.02 -3.89
C TYR A 163 -0.57 2.38 -2.87
N ALA A 164 -1.69 2.88 -3.37
CA ALA A 164 -2.93 3.02 -2.61
C ALA A 164 -4.01 2.26 -3.35
N VAL A 165 -4.45 1.13 -2.78
CA VAL A 165 -5.48 0.27 -3.39
C VAL A 165 -6.70 0.29 -2.51
N ALA A 166 -7.85 0.66 -3.08
CA ALA A 166 -9.08 0.84 -2.35
C ALA A 166 -10.19 -0.10 -2.87
N TRP A 167 -10.97 -0.64 -1.94
CA TRP A 167 -12.16 -1.44 -2.18
C TRP A 167 -13.36 -0.84 -1.46
N PRO A 168 -14.56 -0.79 -2.07
CA PRO A 168 -14.80 -0.96 -3.51
C PRO A 168 -14.05 0.09 -4.35
N ALA A 169 -14.08 0.02 -5.67
CA ALA A 169 -13.40 0.99 -6.54
C ALA A 169 -13.78 2.46 -6.27
N SER A 170 -15.00 2.72 -5.82
CA SER A 170 -15.46 4.05 -5.39
C SER A 170 -14.80 4.57 -4.12
N ALA A 171 -14.21 3.70 -3.28
CA ALA A 171 -13.44 4.12 -2.12
C ALA A 171 -12.18 4.91 -2.48
N GLY A 172 -11.68 4.79 -3.71
CA GLY A 172 -10.57 5.59 -4.24
C GLY A 172 -10.80 7.10 -4.19
N TYR A 173 -12.07 7.55 -4.16
CA TYR A 173 -12.41 8.97 -4.01
C TYR A 173 -11.91 9.58 -2.69
N LEU A 174 -11.64 8.77 -1.67
CA LEU A 174 -10.98 9.23 -0.44
C LEU A 174 -9.65 9.94 -0.75
N LEU A 175 -8.91 9.47 -1.75
CA LEU A 175 -7.60 10.01 -2.12
C LEU A 175 -7.69 11.35 -2.86
N ALA A 176 -8.89 11.76 -3.29
CA ALA A 176 -9.14 13.10 -3.83
C ALA A 176 -9.22 14.18 -2.72
N GLU A 177 -9.40 13.77 -1.45
CA GLU A 177 -9.32 14.65 -0.30
C GLU A 177 -7.87 14.96 0.09
N HIS A 178 -7.69 15.81 1.11
CA HIS A 178 -6.36 16.13 1.64
C HIS A 178 -5.85 14.99 2.56
N VAL A 179 -5.36 13.91 1.94
CA VAL A 179 -4.76 12.77 2.64
C VAL A 179 -3.28 13.03 2.90
N VAL A 180 -2.86 12.86 4.16
CA VAL A 180 -1.46 12.91 4.59
C VAL A 180 -1.05 11.52 5.01
N LEU A 181 0.00 10.97 4.39
CA LEU A 181 0.61 9.72 4.78
C LEU A 181 1.80 10.00 5.71
N HIS A 182 1.68 9.48 6.92
CA HIS A 182 2.72 9.45 7.93
C HIS A 182 3.45 8.12 7.87
N ASP A 183 4.77 8.14 8.01
CA ASP A 183 5.58 6.93 8.13
C ASP A 183 5.64 6.53 9.61
N LEU A 184 4.99 5.43 9.97
CA LEU A 184 4.94 4.96 11.35
C LEU A 184 6.33 4.62 11.92
N SER A 185 7.34 4.42 11.07
CA SER A 185 8.72 4.21 11.52
C SER A 185 9.37 5.46 12.12
N GLU A 186 8.80 6.65 11.88
CA GLU A 186 9.21 7.94 12.47
C GLU A 186 8.45 8.25 13.77
N GLY A 187 7.44 7.44 14.11
CA GLY A 187 6.65 7.56 15.34
C GLY A 187 5.22 7.08 15.12
N VAL A 188 4.75 6.23 16.02
CA VAL A 188 3.37 5.71 16.00
C VAL A 188 2.47 6.68 16.78
N PRO A 189 1.45 7.31 16.16
CA PRO A 189 0.50 8.15 16.88
C PRO A 189 -0.23 7.34 17.97
N SER A 190 -0.31 7.88 19.19
CA SER A 190 -0.95 7.21 20.32
C SER A 190 -2.46 7.02 20.17
N GLU A 191 -3.06 7.84 19.31
CA GLU A 191 -4.49 7.90 19.05
C GLU A 191 -4.91 7.03 17.85
N LEU A 192 -4.00 6.20 17.32
CA LEU A 192 -4.36 5.19 16.34
C LEU A 192 -5.37 4.21 16.93
N VAL A 193 -6.45 4.00 16.18
CA VAL A 193 -7.49 3.05 16.51
C VAL A 193 -7.34 1.80 15.65
N PHE A 194 -7.59 0.65 16.25
CA PHE A 194 -7.39 -0.67 15.66
C PHE A 194 -8.74 -1.39 15.52
N GLY A 195 -8.96 -1.98 14.35
CA GLY A 195 -10.22 -2.60 13.95
C GLY A 195 -10.14 -4.09 13.70
N ALA A 196 -11.23 -4.64 13.17
CA ALA A 196 -11.28 -6.02 12.71
C ALA A 196 -10.33 -6.24 11.52
N PRO A 197 -9.73 -7.43 11.37
CA PRO A 197 -8.82 -7.74 10.26
C PRO A 197 -9.46 -7.49 8.89
N SER A 198 -8.74 -6.77 8.02
CA SER A 198 -9.19 -6.52 6.64
C SER A 198 -9.24 -7.84 5.84
N PRO A 199 -10.32 -8.11 5.09
CA PRO A 199 -10.45 -9.34 4.31
C PRO A 199 -9.41 -9.43 3.17
N TYR A 200 -8.90 -8.30 2.68
CA TYR A 200 -7.98 -8.24 1.55
C TYR A 200 -6.53 -8.60 1.92
N LEU A 201 -6.17 -8.53 3.20
CA LEU A 201 -4.81 -8.84 3.65
C LEU A 201 -4.51 -10.35 3.63
N HIS A 202 -5.51 -11.20 3.89
CA HIS A 202 -5.37 -12.65 4.02
C HIS A 202 -5.69 -13.44 2.73
N GLY A 203 -5.65 -12.79 1.56
CA GLY A 203 -5.75 -13.49 0.27
C GLY A 203 -7.07 -13.36 -0.48
N ARG A 204 -7.93 -12.38 -0.13
CA ARG A 204 -9.03 -11.92 -1.01
C ARG A 204 -8.66 -10.72 -1.89
N ALA A 205 -7.43 -10.21 -1.78
CA ALA A 205 -6.87 -9.27 -2.75
C ALA A 205 -6.68 -9.97 -4.10
#